data_AF-A0A397V4P1-F1
#
_entry.id   AF-A0A397V4P1-F1
#
_cell.length_a   1.000
_cell.length_b   1.000
_cell.length_c   1.000
_cell.angle_alpha   90.00
_cell.angle_beta   90.00
_cell.angle_gamma   90.00
#
_symmetry.space_group_name_H-M   'P 1'
#
loop_
_entity.id
_entity.type
_entity.pdbx_description
1 polymer ?
#
loop_
_entity_poly.entity_id
_entity_poly.type
_entity_poly.pdbx_seq_one_letter_code
_entity_poly.pdbx_strand_id
1 'polypeptide(L)'
;MTTLKEKLEEVEAAKELLGDAYEVTRQRVIDSFVSSTALKRSYNQADLVDNSSLICNGLLQKFEVIPTQVNDLYSLINAPLLRKLPVTRDEETLHAELSEFVCTKEEERRSTIAVNISSALFSTIDRQFSGNKSESMLHYPLDSMIRVPLETFCRFLGEEKANTGDLSAAMKQLTTLTNQFDVSNSLDRINVICTVVNIARIVLTLIEKRVLEADLPYFENMESRIRFLQSMYQHAKGYPGLVQIVKVPVFTKGVYKVLMKTRGASCQLKTENELREMAKCMLAGLVRLHDGNFVHRDIRLPNILHIPGSSEGTRYVLIDFEHGGRNKQKPGGLMKNWDGNTLTSAGYYTYLSDMYQLGKLIESYGNLITDNGNDFVNQLKSKNMAAMEALKHPWIDNT
;
A
#
# COMPACT_ATOMS: atom_id res chain seq x y z
N MET A 1 31.63 12.03 -25.40
CA MET A 1 30.88 10.96 -24.70
C MET A 1 31.78 9.82 -24.21
N THR A 2 32.98 9.62 -24.77
CA THR A 2 33.86 8.46 -24.47
C THR A 2 34.57 8.53 -23.11
N THR A 3 34.91 9.71 -22.59
CA THR A 3 35.73 9.87 -21.37
C THR A 3 34.98 9.77 -20.02
N LEU A 4 33.66 9.63 -20.02
CA LEU A 4 32.83 9.64 -18.79
C LEU A 4 32.32 8.25 -18.40
N LYS A 5 32.11 7.37 -19.39
CA LYS A 5 31.82 5.96 -19.17
C LYS A 5 33.02 5.27 -18.51
N GLU A 6 34.23 5.60 -18.97
CA GLU A 6 35.50 5.19 -18.37
C GLU A 6 35.61 5.62 -16.90
N LYS A 7 35.22 6.87 -16.56
CA LYS A 7 35.23 7.35 -15.18
C LYS A 7 34.18 6.70 -14.27
N LEU A 8 33.01 6.36 -14.82
CA LEU A 8 31.98 5.66 -14.05
C LEU A 8 32.41 4.19 -13.80
N GLU A 9 33.03 3.55 -14.78
CA GLU A 9 33.62 2.22 -14.66
C GLU A 9 34.81 2.21 -13.67
N GLU A 10 35.65 3.25 -13.65
CA GLU A 10 36.70 3.43 -12.64
C GLU A 10 36.14 3.62 -11.21
N VAL A 11 35.08 4.43 -11.05
CA VAL A 11 34.42 4.62 -9.75
C VAL A 11 33.75 3.33 -9.29
N GLU A 12 33.09 2.59 -10.19
CA GLU A 12 32.50 1.28 -9.87
C GLU A 12 33.56 0.23 -9.52
N ALA A 13 34.72 0.25 -10.17
CA ALA A 13 35.85 -0.61 -9.83
C ALA A 13 36.46 -0.29 -8.45
N ALA A 14 36.36 0.95 -7.96
CA ALA A 14 36.89 1.39 -6.66
C ALA A 14 35.91 1.21 -5.48
N LYS A 15 34.77 0.56 -5.68
CA LYS A 15 33.68 0.41 -4.70
C LYS A 15 34.12 -0.24 -3.37
N GLU A 16 35.02 -1.22 -3.43
CA GLU A 16 35.53 -1.90 -2.23
C GLU A 16 36.52 -1.05 -1.42
N LEU A 17 37.17 -0.07 -2.05
CA LEU A 17 38.17 0.81 -1.41
C LEU A 17 37.56 2.08 -0.79
N LEU A 18 36.43 2.56 -1.32
CA LEU A 18 35.88 3.86 -0.96
C LEU A 18 34.79 3.83 0.13
N GLY A 19 34.24 2.67 0.48
CA GLY A 19 33.26 2.53 1.57
C GLY A 19 32.12 3.57 1.49
N ASP A 20 31.82 4.26 2.59
CA ASP A 20 30.75 5.28 2.62
C ASP A 20 31.02 6.50 1.72
N ALA A 21 32.28 6.78 1.38
CA ALA A 21 32.63 7.84 0.44
C ALA A 21 32.30 7.46 -1.02
N TYR A 22 32.03 6.18 -1.30
CA TYR A 22 31.59 5.70 -2.61
C TYR A 22 30.26 6.32 -3.01
N GLU A 23 29.24 6.28 -2.13
CA GLU A 23 27.92 6.81 -2.48
C GLU A 23 27.94 8.33 -2.65
N VAL A 24 28.73 9.05 -1.86
CA VAL A 24 28.89 10.51 -2.01
C VAL A 24 29.57 10.85 -3.33
N THR A 25 30.60 10.08 -3.72
CA THR A 25 31.35 10.31 -4.96
C THR A 25 30.53 9.91 -6.18
N ARG A 26 29.82 8.78 -6.11
CA ARG A 26 28.89 8.29 -7.13
C ARG A 26 27.74 9.27 -7.34
N GLN A 27 27.14 9.78 -6.26
CA GLN A 27 26.09 10.78 -6.34
C GLN A 27 26.60 12.09 -6.94
N ARG A 28 27.81 12.55 -6.60
CA ARG A 28 28.41 13.74 -7.25
C ARG A 28 28.65 13.56 -8.75
N VAL A 29 29.06 12.38 -9.18
CA VAL A 29 29.24 12.08 -10.62
C VAL A 29 27.89 12.04 -11.33
N ILE A 30 26.85 11.49 -10.69
CA ILE A 30 25.47 11.50 -11.20
C ILE A 30 24.92 12.93 -11.25
N ASP A 31 25.11 13.74 -10.21
CA ASP A 31 24.65 15.13 -10.15
C ASP A 31 25.37 16.00 -11.18
N SER A 32 26.68 15.75 -11.38
CA SER A 32 27.46 16.36 -12.45
C SER A 32 26.96 15.93 -13.83
N PHE A 33 26.56 14.66 -14.01
CA PHE A 33 25.93 14.19 -15.23
C PHE A 33 24.58 14.88 -15.47
N VAL A 34 23.68 14.89 -14.47
CA VAL A 34 22.37 15.57 -14.51
C VAL A 34 22.53 17.05 -14.88
N SER A 35 23.51 17.72 -14.28
CA SER A 35 23.83 19.13 -14.57
C SER A 35 24.46 19.34 -15.95
N SER A 36 25.30 18.41 -16.42
CA SER A 36 25.92 18.48 -17.76
C SER A 36 24.98 18.07 -18.89
N THR A 37 24.00 17.17 -18.66
CA THR A 37 22.94 16.85 -19.63
C THR A 37 21.86 17.93 -19.70
N ALA A 38 21.87 18.88 -18.75
CA ALA A 38 21.22 20.18 -18.90
C ALA A 38 22.03 21.14 -19.80
N LEU A 39 23.05 20.66 -20.54
CA LEU A 39 23.47 21.28 -21.79
C LEU A 39 22.26 21.29 -22.72
N LYS A 40 21.64 22.47 -22.81
CA LYS A 40 20.72 22.91 -23.85
C LYS A 40 21.05 22.24 -25.19
N ARG A 41 20.39 21.12 -25.50
CA ARG A 41 20.20 20.75 -26.90
C ARG A 41 19.22 21.78 -27.42
N SER A 42 19.74 22.77 -28.16
CA SER A 42 18.92 23.77 -28.83
C SER A 42 18.10 23.07 -29.92
N TYR A 43 16.97 22.51 -29.52
CA TYR A 43 15.90 22.22 -30.46
C TYR A 43 15.12 23.52 -30.64
N ASN A 44 14.88 23.91 -31.90
CA ASN A 44 14.03 25.04 -32.21
C ASN A 44 12.68 24.83 -31.50
N GLN A 45 12.39 25.71 -30.55
CA GLN A 45 11.21 25.67 -29.70
C GLN A 45 9.89 25.94 -30.47
N ALA A 46 10.01 26.24 -31.78
CA ALA A 46 8.93 26.62 -32.66
C ALA A 46 8.15 25.46 -33.29
N ASP A 47 8.64 24.21 -33.26
CA ASP A 47 8.03 23.08 -34.01
C ASP A 47 7.56 21.91 -33.15
N LEU A 48 7.48 22.05 -31.82
CA LEU A 48 7.07 20.95 -30.94
C LEU A 48 5.60 21.12 -30.52
N VAL A 49 4.73 20.32 -31.13
CA VAL A 49 3.31 20.24 -30.79
C VAL A 49 3.15 19.59 -29.42
N ASP A 50 2.54 20.30 -28.46
CA ASP A 50 2.15 19.71 -27.18
C ASP A 50 0.96 18.76 -27.38
N ASN A 51 1.22 17.46 -27.28
CA ASN A 51 0.22 16.41 -27.46
C ASN A 51 -0.69 16.21 -26.24
N SER A 52 -0.66 17.10 -25.24
CA SER A 52 -1.46 16.97 -24.01
C SER A 52 -2.95 16.74 -24.29
N SER A 53 -3.55 17.44 -25.26
CA SER A 53 -4.97 17.26 -25.61
C SER A 53 -5.27 15.84 -26.15
N LEU A 54 -4.41 15.31 -27.02
CA LEU A 54 -4.55 13.95 -27.58
C LEU A 54 -4.35 12.88 -26.49
N ILE A 55 -3.37 13.10 -25.61
CA ILE A 55 -3.12 12.24 -24.45
C ILE A 55 -4.37 12.22 -23.55
N CYS A 56 -4.90 13.38 -23.18
CA CYS A 56 -6.13 13.49 -22.39
C CYS A 56 -7.27 12.69 -23.03
N ASN A 57 -7.53 12.86 -24.32
CA ASN A 57 -8.62 12.14 -24.97
C ASN A 57 -8.45 10.60 -24.91
N GLY A 58 -7.22 10.09 -24.86
CA GLY A 58 -6.94 8.67 -24.69
C GLY A 58 -6.88 8.18 -23.24
N LEU A 59 -6.60 9.07 -22.28
CA LEU A 59 -6.46 8.74 -20.85
C LEU A 59 -7.82 8.67 -20.12
N LEU A 60 -8.81 9.40 -20.61
CA LEU A 60 -10.01 9.74 -19.86
C LEU A 60 -11.21 8.95 -20.40
N GLN A 61 -11.90 8.22 -19.52
CA GLN A 61 -13.21 7.66 -19.85
C GLN A 61 -14.24 8.79 -19.78
N LYS A 62 -15.14 8.89 -20.76
CA LYS A 62 -16.27 9.80 -20.63
C LYS A 62 -17.16 9.33 -19.49
N PHE A 63 -17.44 10.22 -18.55
CA PHE A 63 -18.48 9.98 -17.54
C PHE A 63 -19.85 10.16 -18.17
N GLU A 64 -20.69 9.14 -18.09
CA GLU A 64 -22.12 9.30 -18.33
C GLU A 64 -22.79 10.01 -17.16
N VAL A 65 -22.29 9.80 -15.94
CA VAL A 65 -22.74 10.45 -14.71
C VAL A 65 -21.51 10.88 -13.89
N ILE A 66 -21.47 12.16 -13.49
CA ILE A 66 -20.41 12.67 -12.63
C ILE A 66 -20.60 12.07 -11.23
N PRO A 67 -19.59 11.37 -10.67
CA PRO A 67 -19.64 10.84 -9.31
C PRO A 67 -19.95 11.96 -8.32
N THR A 68 -21.01 11.80 -7.54
CA THR A 68 -21.39 12.78 -6.51
C THR A 68 -21.00 12.33 -5.11
N GLN A 69 -20.68 11.04 -4.94
CA GLN A 69 -20.21 10.47 -3.69
C GLN A 69 -18.86 9.76 -3.86
N VAL A 70 -18.06 9.71 -2.79
CA VAL A 70 -16.77 9.00 -2.76
C VAL A 70 -16.94 7.51 -3.09
N ASN A 71 -18.07 6.91 -2.72
CA ASN A 71 -18.36 5.50 -2.99
C ASN A 71 -18.46 5.20 -4.49
N ASP A 72 -18.97 6.15 -5.28
CA ASP A 72 -19.11 6.03 -6.73
C ASP A 72 -17.73 5.93 -7.42
N LEU A 73 -16.70 6.50 -6.79
CA LEU A 73 -15.32 6.52 -7.30
C LEU A 73 -14.56 5.22 -7.06
N TYR A 74 -15.02 4.34 -6.16
CA TYR A 74 -14.37 3.04 -5.95
C TYR A 74 -14.43 2.17 -7.21
N SER A 75 -15.55 2.20 -7.93
CA SER A 75 -15.68 1.47 -9.20
C SER A 75 -14.67 1.95 -10.24
N LEU A 76 -14.48 3.27 -10.33
CA LEU A 76 -13.55 3.93 -11.24
C LEU A 76 -12.08 3.69 -10.88
N ILE A 77 -11.77 3.71 -9.58
CA ILE A 77 -10.44 3.37 -9.04
C ILE A 77 -10.09 1.90 -9.33
N ASN A 78 -11.07 0.99 -9.29
CA ASN A 78 -10.81 -0.43 -9.48
C ASN A 78 -10.94 -0.90 -10.94
N ALA A 79 -11.34 -0.03 -11.88
CA ALA A 79 -11.38 -0.35 -13.31
C ALA A 79 -9.97 -0.61 -13.89
N PRO A 80 -9.84 -1.20 -15.10
CA PRO A 80 -8.57 -1.27 -15.86
C PRO A 80 -8.23 0.05 -16.55
N LEU A 81 -6.93 0.40 -16.67
CA LEU A 81 -6.52 1.67 -17.30
C LEU A 81 -6.89 1.63 -18.78
N LEU A 82 -7.44 2.71 -19.33
CA LEU A 82 -7.74 2.79 -20.77
C LEU A 82 -6.46 2.70 -21.63
N ARG A 83 -5.37 3.27 -21.12
CA ARG A 83 -4.01 3.16 -21.63
C ARG A 83 -3.02 3.48 -20.51
N LYS A 84 -1.75 3.15 -20.73
CA LYS A 84 -0.66 3.55 -19.83
C LYS A 84 -0.52 5.08 -19.77
N LEU A 85 -0.21 5.60 -18.59
CA LEU A 85 0.04 7.02 -18.37
C LEU A 85 1.38 7.42 -19.00
N PRO A 86 1.44 8.54 -19.74
CA PRO A 86 2.69 9.03 -20.27
C PRO A 86 3.55 9.64 -19.17
N VAL A 87 4.83 9.30 -19.19
CA VAL A 87 5.84 9.79 -18.24
C VAL A 87 7.10 10.24 -18.98
N THR A 88 8.03 10.90 -18.28
CA THR A 88 9.08 11.70 -18.93
C THR A 88 10.48 11.11 -18.86
N ARG A 89 10.74 10.16 -17.97
CA ARG A 89 12.09 9.71 -17.59
C ARG A 89 12.25 8.19 -17.58
N ASP A 90 11.48 7.47 -18.40
CA ASP A 90 11.51 6.00 -18.41
C ASP A 90 11.22 5.43 -17.02
N GLU A 91 10.28 6.04 -16.29
CA GLU A 91 9.89 5.64 -14.94
C GLU A 91 9.48 4.16 -14.88
N GLU A 92 8.94 3.59 -15.96
CA GLU A 92 8.69 2.16 -16.11
C GLU A 92 9.94 1.28 -16.04
N THR A 93 11.11 1.84 -16.39
CA THR A 93 12.41 1.15 -16.37
C THR A 93 13.08 1.33 -15.02
N LEU A 94 12.95 2.52 -14.43
CA LEU A 94 13.45 2.83 -13.08
C LEU A 94 12.66 2.08 -11.99
N HIS A 95 11.37 1.89 -12.23
CA HIS A 95 10.43 1.18 -11.36
C HIS A 95 9.71 0.13 -12.19
N ALA A 96 10.30 -1.07 -12.31
CA ALA A 96 9.76 -2.15 -13.14
C ALA A 96 8.31 -2.53 -12.76
N GLU A 97 7.92 -2.32 -11.50
CA GLU A 97 6.56 -2.47 -10.98
C GLU A 97 5.53 -1.49 -11.60
N LEU A 98 5.98 -0.34 -12.12
CA LEU A 98 5.14 0.63 -12.83
C LEU A 98 4.93 0.31 -14.30
N SER A 99 5.68 -0.65 -14.87
CA SER A 99 5.73 -0.87 -16.31
C SER A 99 4.40 -1.25 -16.95
N GLU A 100 3.45 -1.80 -16.19
CA GLU A 100 2.09 -2.08 -16.65
C GLU A 100 1.19 -0.83 -16.68
N PHE A 101 1.57 0.24 -15.98
CA PHE A 101 0.75 1.43 -15.74
C PHE A 101 1.25 2.69 -16.42
N VAL A 102 2.57 2.82 -16.61
CA VAL A 102 3.19 3.99 -17.23
C VAL A 102 3.99 3.59 -18.47
N CYS A 103 4.17 4.54 -19.37
CA CYS A 103 5.07 4.38 -20.51
C CYS A 103 5.69 5.72 -20.91
N THR A 104 6.92 5.66 -21.38
CA THR A 104 7.60 6.77 -22.02
C THR A 104 7.51 6.58 -23.53
N LYS A 105 6.80 7.48 -24.20
CA LYS A 105 6.77 7.58 -25.66
C LYS A 105 7.41 8.88 -26.08
N GLU A 106 8.32 8.85 -27.04
CA GLU A 106 9.11 10.03 -27.44
C GLU A 106 8.24 11.22 -27.84
N GLU A 107 7.12 10.97 -28.52
CA GLU A 107 6.17 11.98 -28.95
C GLU A 107 5.29 12.55 -27.82
N GLU A 108 5.24 11.89 -26.66
CA GLU A 108 4.46 12.31 -25.48
C GLU A 108 5.36 12.81 -24.34
N ARG A 109 6.66 12.48 -24.37
CA ARG A 109 7.66 12.72 -23.31
C ARG A 109 7.84 14.19 -22.91
N ARG A 110 7.54 15.11 -23.85
CA ARG A 110 7.65 16.56 -23.64
C ARG A 110 6.30 17.24 -23.49
N SER A 111 5.21 16.47 -23.56
CA SER A 111 3.88 17.02 -23.30
C SER A 111 3.83 17.54 -21.86
N THR A 112 3.16 18.66 -21.68
CA THR A 112 3.03 19.24 -20.35
C THR A 112 2.40 18.21 -19.41
N ILE A 113 1.43 17.42 -19.90
CA ILE A 113 0.73 16.41 -19.09
C ILE A 113 1.66 15.28 -18.62
N ALA A 114 2.58 14.80 -19.47
CA ALA A 114 3.56 13.79 -19.07
C ALA A 114 4.49 14.33 -17.98
N VAL A 115 4.95 15.59 -18.11
CA VAL A 115 5.78 16.26 -17.09
C VAL A 115 5.04 16.32 -15.75
N ASN A 116 3.76 16.66 -15.78
CA ASN A 116 2.95 16.80 -14.57
C ASN A 116 2.63 15.47 -13.91
N ILE A 117 2.28 14.45 -14.71
CA ILE A 117 2.10 13.08 -14.21
C ILE A 117 3.40 12.57 -13.59
N SER A 118 4.55 12.76 -14.26
CA SER A 118 5.86 12.35 -13.75
C SER A 118 6.19 13.04 -12.42
N SER A 119 5.93 14.34 -12.32
CA SER A 119 6.14 15.12 -11.08
C SER A 119 5.21 14.66 -9.95
N ALA A 120 3.94 14.40 -10.24
CA ALA A 120 2.97 13.90 -9.27
C ALA A 120 3.32 12.48 -8.79
N LEU A 121 3.72 11.60 -9.72
CA LEU A 121 4.22 10.26 -9.39
C LEU A 121 5.47 10.36 -8.53
N PHE A 122 6.47 11.14 -8.94
CA PHE A 122 7.75 11.25 -8.22
C PHE A 122 7.57 11.82 -6.80
N SER A 123 6.84 12.92 -6.64
CA SER A 123 6.56 13.52 -5.32
C SER A 123 5.78 12.58 -4.38
N THR A 124 4.96 11.70 -4.94
CA THR A 124 4.17 10.71 -4.18
C THR A 124 5.01 9.50 -3.82
N ILE A 125 5.67 8.91 -4.81
CA ILE A 125 6.56 7.75 -4.70
C ILE A 125 7.67 8.07 -3.69
N ASP A 126 8.41 9.16 -3.88
CA ASP A 126 9.55 9.49 -3.04
C ASP A 126 9.14 9.70 -1.56
N ARG A 127 7.97 10.31 -1.32
CA ARG A 127 7.40 10.50 0.04
C ARG A 127 6.81 9.22 0.65
N GLN A 128 6.43 8.24 -0.17
CA GLN A 128 5.94 6.92 0.27
C GLN A 128 7.09 5.95 0.56
N PHE A 129 8.20 6.08 -0.15
CA PHE A 129 9.36 5.19 -0.04
C PHE A 129 10.41 5.62 0.99
N SER A 130 10.27 6.80 1.60
CA SER A 130 11.27 7.39 2.50
C SER A 130 11.03 7.21 4.01
N GLY A 131 10.16 6.30 4.49
CA GLY A 131 10.16 6.00 5.94
C GLY A 131 8.92 5.40 6.64
N ASN A 132 7.95 4.80 5.95
CA ASN A 132 6.75 4.30 6.62
C ASN A 132 6.94 2.89 7.22
N LYS A 133 7.02 2.82 8.55
CA LYS A 133 7.29 1.61 9.37
C LYS A 133 6.05 0.77 9.73
N SER A 134 4.87 1.10 9.22
CA SER A 134 3.62 0.38 9.50
C SER A 134 2.81 0.29 8.21
N GLU A 135 2.23 -0.88 7.93
CA GLU A 135 1.29 -1.09 6.82
C GLU A 135 0.10 -0.12 6.86
N SER A 136 -0.17 0.49 8.03
CA SER A 136 -1.22 1.51 8.20
C SER A 136 -0.92 2.89 7.60
N MET A 137 0.22 3.10 6.95
CA MET A 137 0.67 4.44 6.53
C MET A 137 0.51 4.76 5.04
N LEU A 138 0.01 3.84 4.21
CA LEU A 138 -0.26 4.14 2.80
C LEU A 138 -1.62 4.83 2.61
N HIS A 139 -2.60 4.56 3.48
CA HIS A 139 -3.94 5.12 3.36
C HIS A 139 -3.96 6.63 3.52
N TYR A 140 -3.32 7.22 4.54
CA TYR A 140 -3.44 8.66 4.76
C TYR A 140 -2.86 9.52 3.62
N PRO A 141 -1.68 9.23 3.04
CA PRO A 141 -1.19 9.93 1.85
C PRO A 141 -2.06 9.70 0.61
N LEU A 142 -2.53 8.47 0.38
CA LEU A 142 -3.42 8.14 -0.74
C LEU A 142 -4.80 8.80 -0.63
N ASP A 143 -5.39 8.76 0.55
CA ASP A 143 -6.62 9.43 0.94
C ASP A 143 -6.45 10.96 0.84
N SER A 144 -5.29 11.49 1.22
CA SER A 144 -4.97 12.91 0.99
C SER A 144 -4.80 13.27 -0.49
N MET A 145 -4.40 12.34 -1.36
CA MET A 145 -4.27 12.57 -2.80
C MET A 145 -5.56 12.35 -3.58
N ILE A 146 -6.50 11.58 -3.01
CA ILE A 146 -7.74 11.16 -3.65
C ILE A 146 -8.89 11.90 -2.99
N ARG A 147 -9.19 11.55 -1.74
CA ARG A 147 -10.33 12.07 -0.99
C ARG A 147 -10.26 13.58 -0.82
N VAL A 148 -9.12 14.16 -0.42
CA VAL A 148 -9.03 15.61 -0.17
C VAL A 148 -9.26 16.42 -1.46
N PRO A 149 -8.59 16.13 -2.59
CA PRO A 149 -8.94 16.67 -3.90
C PRO A 149 -10.39 16.46 -4.30
N LEU A 150 -10.93 15.25 -4.16
CA LEU A 150 -12.28 14.91 -4.61
C LEU A 150 -13.35 15.58 -3.75
N GLU A 151 -13.25 15.57 -2.43
CA GLU A 151 -14.14 16.31 -1.52
C GLU A 151 -14.10 17.82 -1.79
N THR A 152 -12.93 18.34 -2.13
CA THR A 152 -12.75 19.75 -2.49
C THR A 152 -13.40 20.05 -3.84
N PHE A 153 -13.22 19.18 -4.84
CA PHE A 153 -13.86 19.27 -6.15
C PHE A 153 -15.38 19.12 -6.05
N CYS A 154 -15.90 18.18 -5.25
CA CYS A 154 -17.32 18.00 -4.99
C CYS A 154 -17.93 19.25 -4.33
N ARG A 155 -17.25 19.85 -3.34
CA ARG A 155 -17.65 21.16 -2.76
C ARG A 155 -17.69 22.27 -3.81
N PHE A 156 -16.72 22.30 -4.72
CA PHE A 156 -16.66 23.26 -5.83
C PHE A 156 -17.73 23.02 -6.91
N LEU A 157 -18.14 21.78 -7.14
CA LEU A 157 -19.22 21.44 -8.07
C LEU A 157 -20.60 21.73 -7.47
N GLY A 158 -20.73 21.73 -6.15
CA GLY A 158 -21.99 21.91 -5.41
C GLY A 158 -22.29 23.32 -4.88
N GLU A 159 -21.50 24.35 -5.26
CA GLU A 159 -21.67 25.75 -4.79
C GLU A 159 -21.57 25.97 -3.26
N GLU A 160 -20.84 25.13 -2.51
CA GLU A 160 -20.52 25.43 -1.10
C GLU A 160 -19.15 26.10 -0.94
N LYS A 161 -19.07 27.15 -0.12
CA LYS A 161 -17.81 27.83 0.23
C LYS A 161 -16.88 26.87 0.98
N ALA A 162 -15.97 26.24 0.24
CA ALA A 162 -14.93 25.41 0.83
C ALA A 162 -14.05 26.22 1.80
N ASN A 163 -13.69 25.61 2.93
CA ASN A 163 -12.74 26.19 3.88
C ASN A 163 -11.37 26.35 3.19
N THR A 164 -10.78 27.54 3.24
CA THR A 164 -9.60 27.92 2.43
C THR A 164 -8.33 27.11 2.76
N GLY A 165 -8.25 26.55 3.97
CA GLY A 165 -7.15 25.68 4.40
C GLY A 165 -7.09 24.35 3.65
N ASP A 166 -8.23 23.67 3.49
CA ASP A 166 -8.30 22.38 2.78
C ASP A 166 -8.08 22.58 1.27
N LEU A 167 -8.60 23.68 0.73
CA LEU A 167 -8.42 24.06 -0.67
C LEU A 167 -6.94 24.28 -1.00
N SER A 168 -6.21 24.99 -0.13
CA SER A 168 -4.78 25.25 -0.31
C SER A 168 -3.95 23.96 -0.29
N ALA A 169 -4.25 23.02 0.62
CA ALA A 169 -3.55 21.73 0.70
C ALA A 169 -3.86 20.82 -0.51
N ALA A 170 -5.12 20.75 -0.93
CA ALA A 170 -5.57 20.00 -2.11
C ALA A 170 -4.96 20.59 -3.39
N MET A 171 -5.07 21.91 -3.57
CA MET A 171 -4.52 22.60 -4.73
C MET A 171 -3.01 22.52 -4.75
N LYS A 172 -2.29 22.50 -3.62
CA LYS A 172 -0.83 22.32 -3.59
C LYS A 172 -0.37 20.98 -4.15
N GLN A 173 -1.13 19.90 -3.92
CA GLN A 173 -0.84 18.58 -4.50
C GLN A 173 -1.23 18.51 -5.99
N LEU A 174 -2.24 19.25 -6.39
CA LEU A 174 -2.75 19.30 -7.76
C LEU A 174 -2.23 20.46 -8.60
N THR A 175 -1.39 21.34 -8.03
CA THR A 175 -1.04 22.64 -8.64
C THR A 175 -0.47 22.44 -10.04
N THR A 176 0.29 21.37 -10.20
CA THR A 176 0.88 21.01 -11.47
C THR A 176 -0.20 20.71 -12.51
N LEU A 177 -1.22 19.91 -12.19
CA LEU A 177 -2.35 19.61 -13.08
C LEU A 177 -3.27 20.82 -13.29
N THR A 178 -3.59 21.60 -12.25
CA THR A 178 -4.45 22.79 -12.39
C THR A 178 -3.80 23.92 -13.18
N ASN A 179 -2.47 23.94 -13.32
CA ASN A 179 -1.80 24.90 -14.20
C ASN A 179 -2.01 24.58 -15.69
N GLN A 180 -2.48 23.38 -16.03
CA GLN A 180 -2.87 23.01 -17.40
C GLN A 180 -4.37 23.09 -17.66
N PHE A 181 -5.17 22.84 -16.65
CA PHE A 181 -6.62 22.73 -16.76
C PHE A 181 -7.30 23.90 -16.09
N ASP A 182 -8.18 24.58 -16.81
CA ASP A 182 -8.99 25.64 -16.23
C ASP A 182 -10.05 25.04 -15.30
N VAL A 183 -9.82 25.14 -13.99
CA VAL A 183 -10.75 24.62 -12.97
C VAL A 183 -12.11 25.30 -12.97
N SER A 184 -12.26 26.46 -13.63
CA SER A 184 -13.56 27.09 -13.83
C SER A 184 -14.38 26.42 -14.96
N ASN A 185 -13.70 25.74 -15.88
CA ASN A 185 -14.30 25.00 -16.98
C ASN A 185 -14.73 23.59 -16.54
N SER A 186 -15.98 23.20 -16.84
CA SER A 186 -16.54 21.90 -16.43
C SER A 186 -15.83 20.69 -17.06
N LEU A 187 -15.39 20.79 -18.31
CA LEU A 187 -14.67 19.73 -19.00
C LEU A 187 -13.28 19.53 -18.40
N ASP A 188 -12.59 20.64 -18.13
CA ASP A 188 -11.26 20.61 -17.50
C ASP A 188 -11.30 20.10 -16.06
N ARG A 189 -12.35 20.41 -15.30
CA ARG A 189 -12.60 19.78 -13.99
C ARG A 189 -12.71 18.26 -14.08
N ILE A 190 -13.45 17.75 -15.06
CA ILE A 190 -13.57 16.31 -15.31
C ILE A 190 -12.21 15.70 -15.68
N ASN A 191 -11.43 16.40 -16.51
CA ASN A 191 -10.10 15.96 -16.94
C ASN A 191 -9.12 15.87 -15.75
N VAL A 192 -9.16 16.83 -14.82
CA VAL A 192 -8.39 16.78 -13.58
C VAL A 192 -8.81 15.59 -12.73
N ILE A 193 -10.11 15.36 -12.52
CA ILE A 193 -10.62 14.22 -11.74
C ILE A 193 -10.15 12.90 -12.31
N CYS A 194 -10.30 12.67 -13.61
CA CYS A 194 -9.87 11.43 -14.25
C CYS A 194 -8.34 11.24 -14.19
N THR A 195 -7.55 12.31 -14.35
CA THR A 195 -6.09 12.23 -14.24
C THR A 195 -5.66 11.90 -12.81
N VAL A 196 -6.29 12.53 -11.81
CA VAL A 196 -6.05 12.24 -10.39
C VAL A 196 -6.43 10.81 -10.05
N VAL A 197 -7.59 10.35 -10.52
CA VAL A 197 -8.02 8.96 -10.33
C VAL A 197 -7.03 8.01 -11.00
N ASN A 198 -6.54 8.31 -12.20
CA ASN A 198 -5.54 7.45 -12.83
C ASN A 198 -4.21 7.43 -12.08
N ILE A 199 -3.70 8.57 -11.60
CA ILE A 199 -2.48 8.60 -10.76
C ILE A 199 -2.71 7.80 -9.47
N ALA A 200 -3.84 8.04 -8.81
CA ALA A 200 -4.26 7.30 -7.63
C ALA A 200 -4.32 5.78 -7.87
N ARG A 201 -4.79 5.35 -9.03
CA ARG A 201 -4.82 3.95 -9.44
C ARG A 201 -3.43 3.36 -9.51
N ILE A 202 -2.47 4.06 -10.12
CA ILE A 202 -1.08 3.61 -10.15
C ILE A 202 -0.53 3.45 -8.74
N VAL A 203 -0.67 4.48 -7.92
CA VAL A 203 -0.13 4.50 -6.56
C VAL A 203 -0.79 3.43 -5.68
N LEU A 204 -2.10 3.22 -5.81
CA LEU A 204 -2.84 2.14 -5.15
C LEU A 204 -2.41 0.75 -5.63
N THR A 205 -1.89 0.62 -6.86
CA THR A 205 -1.41 -0.67 -7.39
C THR A 205 -0.02 -1.04 -6.92
N LEU A 206 0.72 -0.09 -6.36
CA LEU A 206 2.05 -0.28 -5.82
C LEU A 206 2.05 -0.31 -4.29
N ILE A 207 1.26 -1.17 -3.66
CA ILE A 207 1.39 -1.41 -2.22
C ILE A 207 2.63 -2.29 -2.01
N GLU A 208 3.81 -1.69 -2.10
CA GLU A 208 5.07 -2.30 -1.72
C GLU A 208 5.37 -1.94 -0.27
N LYS A 209 5.34 -2.93 0.62
CA LYS A 209 5.83 -2.77 1.98
C LYS A 209 7.34 -2.89 1.96
N ARG A 210 8.02 -1.92 2.58
CA ARG A 210 9.48 -1.93 2.80
C ARG A 210 9.77 -1.94 4.29
N VAL A 211 10.64 -2.85 4.72
CA VAL A 211 11.11 -2.93 6.11
C VAL A 211 12.63 -2.96 6.10
N LEU A 212 13.26 -2.07 6.87
CA LEU A 212 14.71 -2.09 7.04
C LEU A 212 15.12 -3.35 7.80
N GLU A 213 16.31 -3.88 7.51
CA GLU A 213 16.87 -5.03 8.21
C GLU A 213 16.81 -4.89 9.74
N ALA A 214 17.15 -3.72 10.27
CA ALA A 214 17.13 -3.44 11.71
C ALA A 214 15.72 -3.46 12.33
N ASP A 215 14.68 -3.28 11.52
CA ASP A 215 13.28 -3.27 11.94
C ASP A 215 12.58 -4.62 11.66
N LEU A 216 13.22 -5.56 10.94
CA LEU A 216 12.64 -6.88 10.68
C LEU A 216 12.79 -7.77 11.94
N PRO A 217 11.71 -8.37 12.45
CA PRO A 217 11.80 -9.06 13.73
C PRO A 217 12.26 -10.52 13.58
N TYR A 218 12.89 -11.01 14.65
CA TYR A 218 13.20 -12.42 14.90
C TYR A 218 13.97 -13.15 13.77
N PHE A 219 15.26 -12.85 13.65
CA PHE A 219 16.14 -13.64 12.79
C PHE A 219 17.52 -13.80 13.42
N GLU A 220 18.01 -15.04 13.48
CA GLU A 220 19.44 -15.32 13.64
C GLU A 220 20.13 -15.23 12.27
N ASN A 221 19.40 -15.60 11.21
CA ASN A 221 19.85 -15.61 9.84
C ASN A 221 18.77 -15.00 8.93
N MET A 222 19.14 -13.94 8.21
CA MET A 222 18.23 -13.19 7.33
C MET A 222 17.66 -14.07 6.22
N GLU A 223 18.49 -14.86 5.52
CA GLU A 223 18.05 -15.72 4.42
C GLU A 223 16.98 -16.72 4.88
N SER A 224 17.17 -17.34 6.05
CA SER A 224 16.19 -18.24 6.66
C SER A 224 14.89 -17.51 7.04
N ARG A 225 14.98 -16.25 7.51
CA ARG A 225 13.79 -15.43 7.80
C ARG A 225 13.00 -15.11 6.54
N ILE A 226 13.68 -14.72 5.47
CA ILE A 226 13.04 -14.43 4.19
C ILE A 226 12.38 -15.68 3.60
N ARG A 227 13.07 -16.83 3.60
CA ARG A 227 12.49 -18.11 3.15
C ARG A 227 11.25 -18.51 3.97
N PHE A 228 11.29 -18.26 5.28
CA PHE A 228 10.12 -18.48 6.14
C PHE A 228 8.95 -17.57 5.73
N LEU A 229 9.17 -16.27 5.58
CA LEU A 229 8.12 -15.31 5.20
C LEU A 229 7.56 -15.62 3.80
N GLN A 230 8.42 -15.93 2.84
CA GLN A 230 8.01 -16.41 1.51
C GLN A 230 7.07 -17.61 1.61
N SER A 231 7.41 -18.59 2.44
CA SER A 231 6.57 -19.77 2.65
C SER A 231 5.21 -19.41 3.26
N MET A 232 5.17 -18.50 4.23
CA MET A 232 3.93 -18.07 4.88
C MET A 232 3.02 -17.28 3.93
N TYR A 233 3.56 -16.32 3.18
CA TYR A 233 2.79 -15.58 2.17
C TYR A 233 2.31 -16.47 1.03
N GLN A 234 3.14 -17.41 0.57
CA GLN A 234 2.74 -18.35 -0.45
C GLN A 234 1.60 -19.28 0.04
N HIS A 235 1.64 -19.68 1.31
CA HIS A 235 0.58 -20.49 1.93
C HIS A 235 -0.75 -19.75 2.05
N ALA A 236 -0.69 -18.43 2.29
CA ALA A 236 -1.86 -17.54 2.39
C ALA A 236 -2.47 -17.15 1.02
N LYS A 237 -1.71 -17.32 -0.06
CA LYS A 237 -2.14 -16.92 -1.41
C LYS A 237 -3.42 -17.65 -1.83
N GLY A 238 -4.42 -16.87 -2.25
CA GLY A 238 -5.74 -17.34 -2.67
C GLY A 238 -6.73 -17.61 -1.54
N TYR A 239 -6.35 -17.40 -0.28
CA TYR A 239 -7.23 -17.69 0.86
C TYR A 239 -7.92 -16.44 1.41
N PRO A 240 -9.26 -16.47 1.58
CA PRO A 240 -9.98 -15.37 2.18
C PRO A 240 -9.56 -15.13 3.63
N GLY A 241 -9.68 -13.89 4.08
CA GLY A 241 -9.27 -13.45 5.42
C GLY A 241 -7.77 -13.19 5.57
N LEU A 242 -6.95 -13.50 4.56
CA LEU A 242 -5.49 -13.28 4.57
C LEU A 242 -5.04 -12.36 3.44
N VAL A 243 -3.96 -11.63 3.71
CA VAL A 243 -3.31 -10.74 2.74
C VAL A 243 -2.90 -11.47 1.48
N GLN A 244 -3.19 -10.85 0.34
CA GLN A 244 -2.85 -11.34 -0.98
C GLN A 244 -1.65 -10.57 -1.53
N ILE A 245 -0.71 -11.29 -2.14
CA ILE A 245 0.53 -10.75 -2.71
C ILE A 245 0.57 -10.88 -4.22
N VAL A 246 1.22 -9.92 -4.88
CA VAL A 246 1.57 -9.96 -6.30
C VAL A 246 2.88 -10.73 -6.50
N LYS A 247 3.89 -10.40 -5.68
CA LYS A 247 5.22 -11.03 -5.70
C LYS A 247 5.60 -11.49 -4.29
N VAL A 248 6.34 -12.60 -4.23
CA VAL A 248 6.88 -13.11 -2.97
C VAL A 248 7.84 -12.10 -2.35
N PRO A 249 7.98 -12.09 -1.01
CA PRO A 249 8.92 -11.20 -0.36
C PRO A 249 10.37 -11.41 -0.81
N VAL A 250 11.12 -10.33 -0.91
CA VAL A 250 12.54 -10.32 -1.28
C VAL A 250 13.33 -9.46 -0.29
N PHE A 251 14.63 -9.75 -0.16
CA PHE A 251 15.54 -8.93 0.61
C PHE A 251 16.72 -8.53 -0.26
N THR A 252 16.88 -7.22 -0.45
CA THR A 252 17.92 -6.66 -1.33
C THR A 252 18.46 -5.39 -0.70
N LYS A 253 19.80 -5.26 -0.63
CA LYS A 253 20.48 -4.05 -0.14
C LYS A 253 20.01 -3.59 1.25
N GLY A 254 19.86 -4.52 2.22
CA GLY A 254 19.45 -4.18 3.58
C GLY A 254 17.96 -3.91 3.76
N VAL A 255 17.14 -4.12 2.72
CA VAL A 255 15.70 -3.81 2.74
C VAL A 255 14.89 -5.03 2.34
N TYR A 256 14.00 -5.44 3.23
CA TYR A 256 12.92 -6.38 2.97
C TYR A 256 11.80 -5.69 2.19
N LYS A 257 11.28 -6.35 1.15
CA LYS A 257 10.20 -5.83 0.30
C LYS A 257 9.16 -6.91 0.04
N VAL A 258 7.88 -6.56 0.10
CA VAL A 258 6.77 -7.41 -0.35
C VAL A 258 5.74 -6.58 -1.10
N LEU A 259 5.32 -7.06 -2.28
CA LEU A 259 4.34 -6.39 -3.12
C LEU A 259 2.96 -7.02 -2.91
N MET A 260 2.04 -6.25 -2.35
CA MET A 260 0.70 -6.69 -1.96
C MET A 260 -0.33 -6.38 -3.05
N LYS A 261 -1.31 -7.28 -3.21
CA LYS A 261 -2.52 -7.10 -4.02
C LYS A 261 -3.67 -6.55 -3.18
N THR A 262 -3.81 -6.99 -1.92
CA THR A 262 -4.90 -6.57 -1.04
C THR A 262 -4.85 -5.07 -0.77
N ARG A 263 -6.00 -4.39 -0.93
CA ARG A 263 -6.18 -2.98 -0.61
C ARG A 263 -7.39 -2.84 0.31
N GLY A 264 -7.22 -2.12 1.41
CA GLY A 264 -8.31 -1.91 2.35
C GLY A 264 -8.29 -0.52 2.95
N ALA A 265 -8.93 -0.37 4.10
CA ALA A 265 -8.82 0.78 4.97
C ALA A 265 -8.67 0.30 6.41
N SER A 266 -8.18 1.16 7.28
CA SER A 266 -8.17 0.89 8.72
C SER A 266 -9.58 0.57 9.20
N CYS A 267 -9.69 -0.46 10.03
CA CYS A 267 -10.98 -0.88 10.57
C CYS A 267 -11.55 0.17 11.53
N GLN A 268 -12.82 0.54 11.33
CA GLN A 268 -13.62 1.22 12.34
C GLN A 268 -14.85 0.38 12.63
N LEU A 269 -14.84 -0.32 13.76
CA LEU A 269 -15.92 -1.19 14.21
C LEU A 269 -16.82 -0.40 15.16
N LYS A 270 -18.10 -0.31 14.84
CA LYS A 270 -19.11 0.47 15.58
C LYS A 270 -20.24 -0.40 16.12
N THR A 271 -20.41 -1.60 15.57
CA THR A 271 -21.49 -2.52 15.92
C THR A 271 -20.96 -3.92 16.21
N GLU A 272 -21.73 -4.71 16.97
CA GLU A 272 -21.41 -6.11 17.21
C GLU A 272 -21.37 -6.92 15.92
N ASN A 273 -22.26 -6.63 14.96
CA ASN A 273 -22.29 -7.33 13.67
C ASN A 273 -21.00 -7.12 12.88
N GLU A 274 -20.45 -5.90 12.84
CA GLU A 274 -19.15 -5.63 12.20
C GLU A 274 -18.02 -6.38 12.90
N LEU A 275 -18.04 -6.42 14.24
CA LEU A 275 -17.05 -7.15 15.03
C LEU A 275 -17.13 -8.67 14.80
N ARG A 276 -18.34 -9.22 14.69
CA ARG A 276 -18.61 -10.62 14.36
C ARG A 276 -18.12 -10.97 12.95
N GLU A 277 -18.43 -10.13 11.96
CA GLU A 277 -17.97 -10.32 10.57
C GLU A 277 -16.44 -10.23 10.47
N MET A 278 -15.81 -9.30 11.19
CA MET A 278 -14.35 -9.23 11.31
C MET A 278 -13.80 -10.51 11.94
N ALA A 279 -14.35 -10.95 13.08
CA ALA A 279 -13.93 -12.18 13.74
C ALA A 279 -14.05 -13.40 12.80
N LYS A 280 -15.17 -13.53 12.08
CA LYS A 280 -15.39 -14.60 11.10
C LYS A 280 -14.32 -14.62 10.00
N CYS A 281 -13.99 -13.45 9.44
CA CYS A 281 -12.91 -13.32 8.45
C CYS A 281 -11.53 -13.68 9.03
N MET A 282 -11.23 -13.23 10.26
CA MET A 282 -9.97 -13.55 10.93
C MET A 282 -9.85 -15.05 11.20
N LEU A 283 -10.92 -15.67 11.69
CA LEU A 283 -10.96 -17.11 11.94
C LEU A 283 -10.75 -17.93 10.66
N ALA A 284 -11.37 -17.53 9.55
CA ALA A 284 -11.14 -18.18 8.25
C ALA A 284 -9.66 -18.12 7.84
N GLY A 285 -9.01 -16.95 8.01
CA GLY A 285 -7.59 -16.80 7.75
C GLY A 285 -6.71 -17.59 8.73
N LEU A 286 -7.05 -17.61 10.02
CA LEU A 286 -6.31 -18.35 11.03
C LEU A 286 -6.40 -19.86 10.84
N VAL A 287 -7.56 -20.40 10.46
CA VAL A 287 -7.69 -21.81 10.04
C VAL A 287 -6.65 -22.15 9.00
N ARG A 288 -6.51 -21.29 7.97
CA ARG A 288 -5.52 -21.51 6.92
C ARG A 288 -4.09 -21.43 7.43
N LEU A 289 -3.73 -20.41 8.21
CA LEU A 289 -2.37 -20.29 8.75
C LEU A 289 -2.01 -21.48 9.65
N HIS A 290 -2.92 -21.86 10.54
CA HIS A 290 -2.72 -22.93 11.52
C HIS A 290 -2.56 -24.29 10.85
N ASP A 291 -3.31 -24.56 9.78
CA ASP A 291 -3.15 -25.74 8.92
C ASP A 291 -1.74 -25.82 8.29
N GLY A 292 -1.14 -24.68 7.96
CA GLY A 292 0.26 -24.59 7.47
C GLY A 292 1.33 -24.63 8.56
N ASN A 293 0.95 -24.91 9.82
CA ASN A 293 1.82 -24.82 10.99
C ASN A 293 2.44 -23.41 11.20
N PHE A 294 1.74 -22.37 10.74
CA PHE A 294 2.09 -20.97 10.94
C PHE A 294 1.25 -20.35 12.05
N VAL A 295 1.80 -19.34 12.71
CA VAL A 295 1.11 -18.50 13.70
C VAL A 295 1.40 -17.03 13.41
N HIS A 296 0.42 -16.16 13.63
CA HIS A 296 0.51 -14.74 13.27
C HIS A 296 1.32 -13.93 14.28
N ARG A 297 1.16 -14.20 15.58
CA ARG A 297 1.88 -13.56 16.71
C ARG A 297 1.50 -12.11 17.04
N ASP A 298 1.03 -11.34 16.07
CA ASP A 298 0.64 -9.94 16.29
C ASP A 298 -0.80 -9.64 15.84
N ILE A 299 -1.77 -10.37 16.40
CA ILE A 299 -3.20 -10.11 16.12
C ILE A 299 -3.65 -8.90 16.93
N ARG A 300 -3.99 -7.82 16.22
CA ARG A 300 -4.47 -6.55 16.76
C ARG A 300 -5.14 -5.73 15.65
N LEU A 301 -5.99 -4.78 16.02
CA LEU A 301 -6.75 -3.96 15.06
C LEU A 301 -5.88 -3.29 13.97
N PRO A 302 -4.69 -2.73 14.27
CA PRO A 302 -3.84 -2.14 13.23
C PRO A 302 -3.39 -3.11 12.14
N ASN A 303 -3.41 -4.42 12.42
CA ASN A 303 -2.99 -5.47 11.50
C ASN A 303 -4.20 -6.14 10.82
N ILE A 304 -5.35 -5.46 10.81
CA ILE A 304 -6.57 -5.90 10.14
C ILE A 304 -7.06 -4.78 9.23
N LEU A 305 -7.24 -5.09 7.94
CA LEU A 305 -7.80 -4.17 6.95
C LEU A 305 -9.26 -4.50 6.65
N HIS A 306 -10.10 -3.47 6.55
CA HIS A 306 -11.43 -3.57 5.99
C HIS A 306 -11.38 -3.38 4.46
N ILE A 307 -12.02 -4.26 3.70
CA ILE A 307 -12.05 -4.27 2.23
C ILE A 307 -13.46 -3.83 1.78
N PRO A 308 -13.68 -2.52 1.50
CA PRO A 308 -14.99 -2.02 1.09
C PRO A 308 -15.41 -2.60 -0.25
N GLY A 309 -16.68 -2.97 -0.38
CA GLY A 309 -17.27 -3.44 -1.64
C GLY A 309 -16.80 -4.81 -2.12
N SER A 310 -16.17 -5.62 -1.25
CA SER A 310 -15.72 -6.97 -1.59
C SER A 310 -16.89 -7.86 -2.05
N SER A 311 -16.88 -8.24 -3.33
CA SER A 311 -17.83 -9.17 -3.94
C SER A 311 -17.57 -10.63 -3.56
N GLU A 312 -16.39 -10.94 -3.03
CA GLU A 312 -15.94 -12.30 -2.65
C GLU A 312 -16.30 -12.67 -1.19
N GLY A 313 -17.22 -11.95 -0.55
CA GLY A 313 -17.74 -12.28 0.77
C GLY A 313 -16.79 -12.03 1.95
N THR A 314 -15.53 -11.68 1.70
CA THR A 314 -14.55 -11.34 2.75
C THR A 314 -14.37 -9.83 2.85
N ARG A 315 -14.83 -9.26 3.96
CA ARG A 315 -14.74 -7.81 4.23
C ARG A 315 -13.55 -7.42 5.09
N TYR A 316 -12.85 -8.37 5.69
CA TYR A 316 -11.70 -8.09 6.55
C TYR A 316 -10.52 -9.02 6.24
N VAL A 317 -9.31 -8.49 6.29
CA VAL A 317 -8.09 -9.22 5.93
C VAL A 317 -7.00 -9.00 6.97
N LEU A 318 -6.38 -10.08 7.43
CA LEU A 318 -5.21 -10.08 8.30
C LEU A 318 -3.95 -9.81 7.49
N ILE A 319 -3.15 -8.84 7.94
CA ILE A 319 -1.93 -8.34 7.31
C ILE A 319 -0.75 -8.41 8.31
N ASP A 320 0.45 -7.98 7.92
CA ASP A 320 1.64 -7.90 8.80
C ASP A 320 2.21 -9.25 9.29
N PHE A 321 2.58 -10.13 8.35
CA PHE A 321 3.13 -11.47 8.65
C PHE A 321 4.58 -11.44 9.16
N GLU A 322 5.21 -10.29 9.19
CA GLU A 322 6.61 -10.09 9.53
C GLU A 322 6.91 -10.49 10.96
N HIS A 323 5.93 -10.51 11.87
CA HIS A 323 6.09 -11.06 13.21
C HIS A 323 5.75 -12.57 13.31
N GLY A 324 5.23 -13.16 12.23
CA GLY A 324 4.78 -14.54 12.18
C GLY A 324 5.90 -15.56 12.45
N GLY A 325 5.50 -16.76 12.83
CA GLY A 325 6.44 -17.84 13.12
C GLY A 325 5.82 -19.23 13.03
N ARG A 326 6.56 -20.25 13.48
CA ARG A 326 6.05 -21.62 13.55
C ARG A 326 5.28 -21.84 14.85
N ASN A 327 4.25 -22.66 14.79
CA ASN A 327 3.56 -23.16 15.97
C ASN A 327 4.54 -23.91 16.90
N LYS A 328 4.37 -23.75 18.21
CA LYS A 328 5.24 -24.32 19.26
C LYS A 328 6.71 -23.88 19.18
N GLN A 329 7.01 -22.78 18.51
CA GLN A 329 8.34 -22.17 18.54
C GLN A 329 8.44 -21.16 19.69
N LYS A 330 9.58 -21.12 20.38
CA LYS A 330 9.88 -20.06 21.35
C LYS A 330 10.12 -18.74 20.62
N PRO A 331 9.44 -17.65 20.99
CA PRO A 331 9.69 -16.35 20.41
C PRO A 331 11.05 -15.81 20.89
N GLY A 332 11.79 -15.11 20.02
CA GLY A 332 13.08 -14.50 20.38
C GLY A 332 12.96 -13.27 21.30
N GLY A 333 11.74 -12.84 21.60
CA GLY A 333 11.43 -11.68 22.43
C GLY A 333 9.92 -11.50 22.58
N LEU A 334 9.49 -10.89 23.69
CA LEU A 334 8.08 -10.65 23.97
C LEU A 334 7.58 -9.40 23.23
N MET A 335 6.37 -9.47 22.68
CA MET A 335 5.71 -8.29 22.12
C MET A 335 5.01 -7.49 23.21
N LYS A 336 4.89 -6.17 23.02
CA LYS A 336 4.32 -5.25 24.02
C LYS A 336 2.87 -5.56 24.39
N ASN A 337 2.11 -6.16 23.48
CA ASN A 337 0.70 -6.53 23.65
C ASN A 337 0.49 -7.93 24.24
N TRP A 338 1.57 -8.67 24.51
CA TRP A 338 1.50 -9.99 25.14
C TRP A 338 1.44 -9.85 26.67
N ASP A 339 0.77 -10.81 27.30
CA ASP A 339 0.70 -10.94 28.76
C ASP A 339 1.08 -12.36 29.20
N GLY A 340 0.99 -12.62 30.51
CA GLY A 340 1.35 -13.90 31.10
C GLY A 340 0.58 -15.12 30.58
N ASN A 341 -0.56 -14.91 29.91
CA ASN A 341 -1.39 -15.98 29.35
C ASN A 341 -1.17 -16.17 27.84
N THR A 342 -0.46 -15.25 27.17
CA THR A 342 -0.21 -15.37 25.73
C THR A 342 0.62 -16.61 25.40
N LEU A 343 1.68 -16.90 26.16
CA LEU A 343 2.52 -18.08 25.96
C LEU A 343 2.01 -19.29 26.76
N THR A 344 2.46 -20.49 26.42
CA THR A 344 2.33 -21.66 27.31
C THR A 344 3.22 -21.47 28.55
N SER A 345 2.98 -22.23 29.62
CA SER A 345 3.87 -22.27 30.80
C SER A 345 5.33 -22.59 30.47
N ALA A 346 5.58 -23.34 29.39
CA ALA A 346 6.91 -23.66 28.89
C ALA A 346 7.52 -22.59 27.95
N GLY A 347 6.85 -21.46 27.75
CA GLY A 347 7.33 -20.31 26.96
C GLY A 347 7.12 -20.41 25.44
N TYR A 348 6.34 -21.39 24.95
CA TYR A 348 6.03 -21.53 23.53
C TYR A 348 4.85 -20.67 23.08
N TYR A 349 4.92 -20.13 21.86
CA TYR A 349 3.78 -19.53 21.17
C TYR A 349 3.08 -20.60 20.33
N THR A 350 1.76 -20.71 20.41
CA THR A 350 0.98 -21.72 19.67
C THR A 350 -0.15 -21.10 18.87
N TYR A 351 -0.84 -21.90 18.05
CA TYR A 351 -2.06 -21.43 17.39
C TYR A 351 -3.14 -20.98 18.38
N LEU A 352 -3.20 -21.57 19.58
CA LEU A 352 -4.09 -21.13 20.66
C LEU A 352 -3.67 -19.77 21.25
N SER A 353 -2.41 -19.38 21.10
CA SER A 353 -1.96 -18.02 21.43
C SER A 353 -2.52 -16.99 20.44
N ASP A 354 -2.65 -17.32 19.14
CA ASP A 354 -3.35 -16.47 18.18
C ASP A 354 -4.83 -16.32 18.57
N MET A 355 -5.48 -17.44 18.93
CA MET A 355 -6.88 -17.43 19.38
C MET A 355 -7.07 -16.55 20.63
N TYR A 356 -6.14 -16.64 21.58
CA TYR A 356 -6.11 -15.79 22.77
C TYR A 356 -6.03 -14.30 22.42
N GLN A 357 -5.14 -13.93 21.49
CA GLN A 357 -4.98 -12.54 21.05
C GLN A 357 -6.22 -12.02 20.32
N LEU A 358 -6.89 -12.86 19.52
CA LEU A 358 -8.18 -12.52 18.92
C LEU A 358 -9.26 -12.29 19.98
N GLY A 359 -9.31 -13.14 21.01
CA GLY A 359 -10.21 -12.96 22.15
C GLY A 359 -9.99 -11.62 22.87
N LYS A 360 -8.73 -11.26 23.15
CA LYS A 360 -8.37 -9.95 23.72
C LYS A 360 -8.77 -8.77 22.84
N LEU A 361 -8.60 -8.92 21.52
CA LEU A 361 -9.01 -7.88 20.57
C LEU A 361 -10.51 -7.65 20.64
N ILE A 362 -11.32 -8.71 20.63
CA ILE A 362 -12.79 -8.61 20.69
C ILE A 362 -13.22 -8.07 22.06
N GLU A 363 -12.60 -8.52 23.15
CA GLU A 363 -12.86 -8.03 24.53
C GLU A 363 -12.67 -6.53 24.67
N SER A 364 -11.73 -5.92 23.92
CA SER A 364 -11.52 -4.48 23.95
C SER A 364 -12.73 -3.66 23.48
N TYR A 365 -13.71 -4.31 22.86
CA TYR A 365 -15.01 -3.78 22.48
C TYR A 365 -16.14 -4.22 23.42
N GLY A 366 -15.85 -4.49 24.70
CA GLY A 366 -16.79 -5.04 25.70
C GLY A 366 -18.18 -4.37 25.73
N ASN A 367 -18.24 -3.07 25.50
CA ASN A 367 -19.47 -2.28 25.45
C ASN A 367 -20.33 -2.50 24.18
N LEU A 368 -19.83 -3.24 23.18
CA LEU A 368 -20.55 -3.61 21.96
C LEU A 368 -21.03 -5.07 21.96
N ILE A 369 -20.47 -5.94 22.81
CA ILE A 369 -20.70 -7.40 22.73
C ILE A 369 -21.80 -7.86 23.67
N THR A 370 -22.63 -8.78 23.19
CA THR A 370 -23.69 -9.45 23.97
C THR A 370 -23.12 -10.52 24.89
N ASP A 371 -23.96 -11.12 25.74
CA ASP A 371 -23.58 -12.25 26.61
C ASP A 371 -23.04 -13.45 25.81
N ASN A 372 -23.63 -13.74 24.64
CA ASN A 372 -23.12 -14.78 23.73
C ASN A 372 -21.74 -14.41 23.17
N GLY A 373 -21.49 -13.12 22.92
CA GLY A 373 -20.17 -12.62 22.52
C GLY A 373 -19.15 -12.73 23.65
N ASN A 374 -19.55 -12.43 24.89
CA ASN A 374 -18.71 -12.61 26.06
C ASN A 374 -18.34 -14.09 26.29
N ASP A 375 -19.30 -15.01 26.12
CA ASP A 375 -19.02 -16.45 26.17
C ASP A 375 -18.00 -16.86 25.10
N PHE A 376 -18.19 -16.43 23.86
CA PHE A 376 -17.24 -16.67 22.78
C PHE A 376 -15.83 -16.17 23.11
N VAL A 377 -15.72 -14.94 23.59
CA VAL A 377 -14.45 -14.33 24.02
C VAL A 377 -13.78 -15.14 25.13
N ASN A 378 -14.55 -15.58 26.13
CA ASN A 378 -14.04 -16.40 27.23
C ASN A 378 -13.51 -17.74 26.72
N GLN A 379 -14.21 -18.40 25.79
CA GLN A 379 -13.75 -19.65 25.20
C GLN A 379 -12.46 -19.46 24.39
N LEU A 380 -12.33 -18.39 23.60
CA LEU A 380 -11.07 -18.05 22.92
C LEU A 380 -9.92 -17.82 23.91
N LYS A 381 -10.17 -17.03 24.96
CA LYS A 381 -9.18 -16.69 25.99
C LYS A 381 -8.81 -17.87 26.89
N SER A 382 -9.65 -18.89 26.98
CA SER A 382 -9.35 -20.13 27.70
C SER A 382 -8.25 -20.96 27.03
N LYS A 383 -7.92 -20.67 25.76
CA LYS A 383 -6.93 -21.41 24.95
C LYS A 383 -7.31 -22.87 24.74
N ASN A 384 -8.60 -23.20 24.72
CA ASN A 384 -9.11 -24.55 24.45
C ASN A 384 -9.90 -24.66 23.14
N MET A 385 -10.04 -23.57 22.39
CA MET A 385 -10.82 -23.52 21.15
C MET A 385 -9.90 -23.20 19.97
N ALA A 386 -9.84 -24.10 18.98
CA ALA A 386 -9.14 -23.87 17.73
C ALA A 386 -9.96 -22.99 16.77
N ALA A 387 -9.30 -22.39 15.77
CA ALA A 387 -9.98 -21.51 14.80
C ALA A 387 -11.16 -22.17 14.07
N MET A 388 -11.03 -23.44 13.71
CA MET A 388 -12.08 -24.20 13.03
C MET A 388 -13.29 -24.50 13.93
N GLU A 389 -13.08 -24.64 15.24
CA GLU A 389 -14.14 -24.82 16.23
C GLU A 389 -14.84 -23.49 16.49
N ALA A 390 -14.07 -22.41 16.61
CA ALA A 390 -14.56 -21.06 16.79
C ALA A 390 -15.50 -20.61 15.64
N LEU A 391 -15.23 -21.04 14.40
CA LEU A 391 -16.12 -20.77 13.25
C LEU A 391 -17.52 -21.38 13.40
N LYS A 392 -17.67 -22.42 14.20
CA LYS A 392 -18.94 -23.11 14.45
C LYS A 392 -19.66 -22.59 15.70
N HIS A 393 -19.07 -21.62 16.39
CA HIS A 393 -19.64 -21.08 17.61
C HIS A 393 -20.93 -20.30 17.29
N PRO A 394 -22.01 -20.40 18.10
CA PRO A 394 -23.28 -19.71 17.82
C PRO A 394 -23.14 -18.20 17.65
N TRP A 395 -22.18 -17.57 18.33
CA TRP A 395 -21.92 -16.14 18.14
C TRP A 395 -21.37 -15.80 16.74
N ILE A 396 -20.69 -16.73 16.06
CA ILE A 396 -20.16 -16.56 14.69
C ILE A 396 -21.16 -17.06 13.64
N ASP A 397 -21.68 -18.27 13.84
CA ASP A 397 -22.62 -18.94 12.94
C ASP A 397 -24.02 -18.86 13.55
N ASN A 398 -24.62 -17.68 13.41
CA ASN A 398 -25.99 -17.42 13.85
C ASN A 398 -26.95 -17.99 12.80
N THR A 399 -27.13 -19.31 12.78
CA THR A 399 -28.22 -19.99 12.05
C THR A 399 -29.56 -19.74 12.71
#